data_AF-A0A1J5TL50-F1
#
_entry.id   AF-A0A1J5TL50-F1
#
_cell.length_a   1.000
_cell.length_b   1.000
_cell.length_c   1.000
_cell.angle_alpha   90.00
_cell.angle_beta   90.00
_cell.angle_gamma   90.00
#
_symmetry.space_group_name_H-M   'P 1'
#
loop_
_entity.id
_entity.type
_entity.pdbx_description
1 polymer ?
#
loop_
_entity_poly.entity_id
_entity_poly.type
_entity_poly.pdbx_seq_one_letter_code
_entity_poly.pdbx_strand_id
1 'polypeptide(L)'
;MNLNQRNKQLTTILLYGFLIFILLSTSYLYIFPRTEVEVKTAYHHSFSGAFLQVRITNAGTHDVTDVSLEITVWKDEDLINSTIHEMDILANRESIKLPELMFYSEAQLTHTAVITLTFTEGDTVQRSVWSYEIKDYANLFWEDQYLKWG
;
A
#
# COMPACT_ATOMS: atom_id res chain seq x y z
N MET A 1 48.49 13.67 18.80
CA MET A 1 47.36 12.86 19.34
C MET A 1 47.66 11.40 19.05
N ASN A 2 47.60 10.51 20.06
CA ASN A 2 47.93 9.08 19.90
C ASN A 2 46.90 8.40 18.96
N LEU A 3 47.33 7.48 18.08
CA LEU A 3 46.46 6.71 17.19
C LEU A 3 45.31 6.05 17.96
N ASN A 4 45.56 5.55 19.18
CA ASN A 4 44.54 4.99 20.07
C ASN A 4 43.54 6.04 20.58
N GLN A 5 43.97 7.29 20.80
CA GLN A 5 43.05 8.37 21.20
C GLN A 5 42.16 8.81 20.03
N ARG A 6 42.74 8.89 18.82
CA ARG A 6 41.99 9.23 17.59
C ARG A 6 40.97 8.15 17.25
N ASN A 7 41.34 6.87 17.36
CA ASN A 7 40.42 5.77 17.13
C ASN A 7 39.28 5.77 18.15
N LYS A 8 39.57 5.96 19.46
CA LYS A 8 38.53 6.10 20.48
C LYS A 8 37.57 7.26 20.18
N GLN A 9 38.07 8.43 19.80
CA GLN A 9 37.23 9.57 19.43
C GLN A 9 36.34 9.27 18.22
N LEU A 10 36.89 8.65 17.17
CA LEU A 10 36.11 8.24 15.99
C LEU A 10 35.02 7.22 16.34
N THR A 11 35.35 6.20 17.14
CA THR A 11 34.37 5.21 17.60
C THR A 11 33.25 5.87 18.40
N THR A 12 33.59 6.81 19.29
CA THR A 12 32.60 7.55 20.08
C THR A 12 31.68 8.41 19.20
N ILE A 13 32.22 9.10 18.20
CA ILE A 13 31.41 9.91 17.26
C ILE A 13 30.47 9.00 16.45
N LEU A 14 30.96 7.88 15.93
CA LEU A 14 30.14 6.93 15.18
C LEU A 14 29.03 6.33 16.05
N LEU A 15 29.33 6.00 17.31
CA LEU A 15 28.34 5.48 18.26
C LEU A 15 27.23 6.50 18.53
N TYR A 16 27.57 7.75 18.83
CA TYR A 16 26.57 8.79 19.04
C TYR A 16 25.77 9.10 17.77
N GLY A 17 26.42 9.13 16.60
CA GLY A 17 25.74 9.28 15.32
C GLY A 17 24.74 8.16 15.07
N PHE A 18 25.11 6.92 15.36
CA PHE A 18 24.23 5.76 15.24
C PHE A 18 23.05 5.83 16.22
N LEU A 19 23.28 6.24 17.47
CA LEU A 19 22.22 6.42 18.46
C LEU A 19 21.23 7.51 18.04
N ILE A 20 21.71 8.65 17.54
CA ILE A 20 20.85 9.72 17.02
C ILE A 20 20.05 9.22 15.81
N PHE A 21 20.68 8.49 14.90
CA PHE A 21 20.00 7.90 13.74
C PHE A 21 18.88 6.95 14.16
N ILE A 22 19.12 6.08 15.14
CA ILE A 22 18.08 5.20 15.69
C ILE A 22 16.95 6.04 16.28
N LEU A 23 17.26 7.05 17.09
CA LEU A 23 16.26 7.88 17.76
C LEU A 23 15.38 8.65 16.77
N LEU A 24 15.98 9.21 15.72
CA LEU A 24 15.23 9.89 14.66
C LEU A 24 14.38 8.90 13.85
N SER A 25 14.92 7.73 13.54
CA SER A 25 14.20 6.69 12.77
C SER A 25 13.01 6.13 13.55
N THR A 26 13.17 5.86 14.85
CA THR A 26 12.06 5.40 15.69
C THR A 26 11.03 6.49 15.90
N SER A 27 11.45 7.75 16.06
CA SER A 27 10.52 8.88 16.14
C SER A 27 9.70 8.99 14.85
N TYR A 28 10.34 8.92 13.70
CA TYR A 28 9.68 8.91 12.39
C TYR A 28 8.66 7.77 12.27
N LEU A 29 9.02 6.55 12.66
CA LEU A 29 8.16 5.39 12.49
C LEU A 29 6.98 5.33 13.47
N TYR A 30 7.11 5.87 14.68
CA TYR A 30 6.17 5.62 15.77
C TYR A 30 5.53 6.87 16.38
N ILE A 31 6.15 8.04 16.25
CA ILE A 31 5.74 9.24 17.01
C ILE A 31 5.07 10.28 16.09
N PHE A 32 5.60 10.50 14.89
CA PHE A 32 5.05 11.54 14.02
C PHE A 32 3.70 11.12 13.45
N PRO A 33 2.63 11.88 13.73
CA PRO A 33 1.28 11.52 13.31
C PRO A 33 1.22 11.54 11.78
N ARG A 34 0.84 10.40 11.21
CA ARG A 34 0.57 10.29 9.78
C ARG A 34 -0.52 9.26 9.53
N THR A 35 -1.26 9.52 8.47
CA THR A 35 -2.20 8.59 7.88
C THR A 35 -1.59 8.10 6.59
N GLU A 36 -1.30 6.81 6.54
CA GLU A 36 -0.64 6.17 5.42
C GLU A 36 -1.33 4.84 5.14
N VAL A 37 -2.03 4.75 4.02
CA VAL A 37 -2.73 3.53 3.60
C VAL A 37 -2.17 3.10 2.26
N GLU A 38 -1.42 2.01 2.29
CA GLU A 38 -0.81 1.38 1.12
C GLU A 38 -1.76 0.35 0.51
N VAL A 39 -1.82 0.33 -0.81
CA VAL A 39 -2.58 -0.64 -1.59
C VAL A 39 -1.63 -1.31 -2.58
N LYS A 40 -1.40 -2.61 -2.37
CA LYS A 40 -0.57 -3.44 -3.24
C LYS A 40 -1.47 -4.33 -4.08
N THR A 41 -1.38 -4.19 -5.39
CA THR A 41 -2.21 -4.91 -6.35
C THR A 41 -1.34 -5.82 -7.20
N ALA A 42 -1.66 -7.11 -7.24
CA ALA A 42 -1.02 -8.09 -8.09
C ALA A 42 -2.03 -8.65 -9.08
N TYR A 43 -1.66 -8.66 -10.35
CA TYR A 43 -2.42 -9.29 -11.43
C TYR A 43 -1.69 -10.52 -11.93
N HIS A 44 -2.43 -11.62 -12.08
CA HIS A 44 -1.92 -12.87 -12.63
C HIS A 44 -2.89 -13.41 -13.69
N HIS A 45 -2.38 -13.66 -14.89
CA HIS A 45 -3.13 -14.34 -15.94
C HIS A 45 -2.80 -15.84 -15.96
N SER A 46 -3.82 -16.69 -15.90
CA SER A 46 -3.70 -18.14 -16.00
C SER A 46 -4.64 -18.70 -17.07
N PHE A 47 -4.45 -19.97 -17.44
CA PHE A 47 -5.36 -20.67 -18.36
C PHE A 47 -6.80 -20.80 -17.81
N SER A 48 -6.97 -20.81 -16.49
CA SER A 48 -8.27 -20.91 -15.82
C SER A 48 -8.99 -19.57 -15.62
N GLY A 49 -8.34 -18.46 -15.94
CA GLY A 49 -8.85 -17.11 -15.71
C GLY A 49 -7.77 -16.12 -15.29
N ALA A 50 -8.18 -14.86 -15.22
CA ALA A 50 -7.41 -13.74 -14.71
C ALA A 50 -7.75 -13.48 -13.24
N PHE A 51 -6.72 -13.15 -12.45
CA PHE A 51 -6.86 -12.88 -11.02
C PHE A 51 -6.28 -11.53 -10.68
N LEU A 52 -7.02 -10.77 -9.88
CA LEU A 52 -6.52 -9.55 -9.27
C LEU A 52 -6.57 -9.69 -7.76
N GLN A 53 -5.41 -9.59 -7.14
CA GLN A 53 -5.22 -9.78 -5.71
C GLN A 53 -4.74 -8.48 -5.09
N VAL A 54 -5.46 -8.01 -4.09
CA VAL A 54 -5.14 -6.76 -3.41
C VAL A 54 -4.80 -7.02 -1.95
N ARG A 55 -3.81 -6.29 -1.47
CA ARG A 55 -3.49 -6.16 -0.06
C ARG A 55 -3.56 -4.70 0.32
N ILE A 56 -4.30 -4.42 1.39
CA ILE A 56 -4.33 -3.10 2.01
C ILE A 56 -3.49 -3.13 3.29
N THR A 57 -2.72 -2.07 3.53
CA THR A 57 -1.90 -1.93 4.73
C THR A 57 -2.03 -0.54 5.28
N ASN A 58 -2.38 -0.39 6.56
CA ASN A 58 -2.27 0.89 7.23
C ASN A 58 -0.83 1.03 7.76
N ALA A 59 0.04 1.70 7.01
CA ALA A 59 1.41 1.98 7.43
C ALA A 59 1.52 3.23 8.34
N GLY A 60 0.39 3.86 8.63
CA GLY A 60 0.27 5.04 9.47
C GLY A 60 0.48 4.77 10.96
N THR A 61 0.35 5.83 11.74
CA THR A 61 0.52 5.79 13.20
C THR A 61 -0.80 5.67 13.96
N HIS A 62 -1.94 5.76 13.26
CA HIS A 62 -3.29 5.74 13.83
C HIS A 62 -4.18 4.78 13.05
N ASP A 63 -5.25 4.32 13.69
CA ASP A 63 -6.27 3.50 13.03
C ASP A 63 -7.08 4.34 12.04
N VAL A 64 -7.56 3.71 10.96
CA VAL A 64 -8.54 4.31 10.05
C VAL A 64 -9.82 3.50 10.09
N THR A 65 -10.97 4.16 9.89
CA THR A 65 -12.28 3.54 10.03
C THR A 65 -13.07 3.59 8.73
N ASP A 66 -14.18 2.84 8.67
CA ASP A 66 -15.12 2.82 7.54
C ASP A 66 -14.42 2.60 6.20
N VAL A 67 -13.48 1.65 6.17
CA VAL A 67 -12.63 1.42 5.02
C VAL A 67 -13.42 0.63 3.98
N SER A 68 -13.51 1.16 2.78
CA SER A 68 -14.10 0.52 1.61
C SER A 68 -13.10 0.49 0.48
N LEU A 69 -12.77 -0.71 0.01
CA LEU A 69 -11.95 -0.91 -1.18
C LEU A 69 -12.82 -1.53 -2.28
N GLU A 70 -13.10 -0.73 -3.30
CA GLU A 70 -13.76 -1.17 -4.52
C GLU A 70 -12.73 -1.47 -5.59
N ILE A 71 -12.92 -2.61 -6.26
CA ILE A 71 -12.11 -3.07 -7.38
C ILE A 71 -13.06 -3.26 -8.55
N THR A 72 -12.81 -2.58 -9.66
CA THR A 72 -13.58 -2.76 -10.90
C THR A 72 -12.63 -3.08 -12.05
N VAL A 73 -13.07 -3.95 -12.95
CA VAL A 73 -12.35 -4.32 -14.16
C VAL A 73 -13.22 -3.99 -15.35
N TRP A 74 -12.66 -3.20 -16.25
CA TRP A 74 -13.33 -2.68 -17.43
C TRP A 74 -12.65 -3.16 -18.70
N LYS A 75 -13.43 -3.29 -19.75
CA LYS A 75 -12.97 -3.42 -21.12
C LYS A 75 -13.62 -2.30 -21.91
N ASP A 76 -12.83 -1.33 -22.36
CA ASP A 76 -13.34 -0.10 -22.96
C ASP A 76 -14.38 0.58 -22.03
N GLU A 77 -15.66 0.58 -22.40
CA GLU A 77 -16.76 1.14 -21.59
C GLU A 77 -17.57 0.07 -20.84
N ASP A 78 -17.28 -1.21 -21.07
CA ASP A 78 -18.02 -2.33 -20.50
C ASP A 78 -17.40 -2.79 -19.17
N LEU A 79 -18.22 -2.81 -18.11
CA LEU A 79 -17.84 -3.38 -16.82
C LEU A 79 -17.81 -4.92 -16.93
N ILE A 80 -16.63 -5.50 -16.75
CA ILE A 80 -16.42 -6.94 -16.81
C ILE A 80 -16.68 -7.59 -15.45
N ASN A 81 -16.11 -7.01 -14.38
CA ASN A 81 -16.32 -7.52 -13.03
C ASN A 81 -16.05 -6.44 -11.97
N SER A 82 -16.61 -6.62 -10.78
CA SER A 82 -16.44 -5.71 -9.65
C SER A 82 -16.56 -6.44 -8.32
N THR A 83 -15.81 -5.98 -7.32
CA THR A 83 -16.00 -6.37 -5.92
C THR A 83 -15.78 -5.18 -5.01
N ILE A 84 -16.45 -5.18 -3.86
CA ILE A 84 -16.28 -4.18 -2.81
C ILE A 84 -15.95 -4.93 -1.52
N HIS A 85 -14.91 -4.49 -0.83
CA HIS A 85 -14.51 -5.02 0.47
C HIS A 85 -14.61 -3.91 1.51
N GLU A 86 -15.45 -4.13 2.51
CA GLU A 86 -15.68 -3.19 3.61
C GLU A 86 -15.09 -3.75 4.91
N MET A 87 -14.51 -2.88 5.71
CA MET A 87 -14.01 -3.19 7.05
C MET A 87 -14.19 -1.97 7.96
N ASP A 88 -14.71 -2.21 9.16
CA ASP A 88 -15.03 -1.14 10.11
C ASP A 88 -13.76 -0.40 10.57
N ILE A 89 -12.68 -1.15 10.81
CA ILE A 89 -11.40 -0.63 11.30
C ILE A 89 -10.27 -1.34 10.55
N LEU A 90 -9.30 -0.57 10.09
CA LEU A 90 -7.98 -1.06 9.70
C LEU A 90 -6.97 -0.48 10.69
N ALA A 91 -6.54 -1.31 11.64
CA ALA A 91 -5.70 -0.87 12.75
C ALA A 91 -4.33 -0.42 12.25
N ASN A 92 -3.64 0.41 13.04
CA ASN A 92 -2.30 0.85 12.69
C ASN A 92 -1.37 -0.36 12.50
N ARG A 93 -0.60 -0.32 11.40
CA ARG A 93 0.33 -1.39 10.97
C ARG A 93 -0.33 -2.71 10.64
N GLU A 94 -1.66 -2.75 10.56
CA GLU A 94 -2.39 -3.91 10.09
C GLU A 94 -2.26 -4.03 8.57
N SER A 95 -2.10 -5.26 8.11
CA SER A 95 -2.00 -5.60 6.69
C SER A 95 -2.95 -6.75 6.40
N ILE A 96 -3.94 -6.49 5.54
CA ILE A 96 -5.00 -7.43 5.21
C ILE A 96 -4.89 -7.79 3.74
N LYS A 97 -4.79 -9.09 3.48
CA LYS A 97 -4.91 -9.64 2.13
C LYS A 97 -6.39 -9.89 1.84
N LEU A 98 -6.91 -9.26 0.80
CA LEU A 98 -8.32 -9.40 0.42
C LEU A 98 -8.52 -10.65 -0.45
N PRO A 99 -9.77 -11.17 -0.51
CA PRO A 99 -10.16 -12.15 -1.51
C PRO A 99 -9.79 -11.67 -2.92
N GLU A 100 -9.37 -12.60 -3.78
CA GLU A 100 -9.04 -12.27 -5.16
C GLU A 100 -10.30 -12.06 -6.01
N LEU A 101 -10.23 -11.07 -6.91
CA LEU A 101 -11.23 -10.91 -7.96
C LEU A 101 -10.81 -11.75 -9.15
N MET A 102 -11.53 -12.84 -9.39
CA MET A 102 -11.36 -13.67 -10.58
C MET A 102 -12.29 -13.16 -11.69
N PHE A 103 -11.77 -13.06 -12.92
CA PHE A 103 -12.57 -12.74 -14.09
C PHE A 103 -12.04 -13.47 -15.33
N TYR A 104 -12.89 -13.63 -16.33
CA TYR A 104 -12.49 -14.22 -17.61
C TYR A 104 -12.11 -13.10 -18.57
N SER A 105 -10.92 -13.22 -19.16
CA SER A 105 -10.43 -12.36 -20.23
C SER A 105 -10.27 -13.22 -21.47
N GLU A 106 -10.86 -12.80 -22.59
CA GLU A 106 -10.47 -13.39 -23.88
C GLU A 106 -9.05 -12.95 -24.23
N ALA A 107 -8.32 -13.79 -24.96
CA ALA A 107 -6.97 -13.46 -25.38
C ALA A 107 -6.97 -12.28 -26.37
N GLN A 108 -5.98 -11.40 -26.24
CA GLN A 108 -5.72 -10.18 -27.05
C GLN A 108 -6.55 -8.93 -26.67
N LEU A 109 -7.12 -8.90 -25.46
CA LEU A 109 -7.90 -7.77 -24.96
C LEU A 109 -7.19 -7.03 -23.83
N THR A 110 -7.01 -5.73 -24.02
CA THR A 110 -6.56 -4.84 -22.94
C THR A 110 -7.73 -4.54 -22.00
N HIS A 111 -7.48 -4.69 -20.70
CA HIS A 111 -8.44 -4.36 -19.66
C HIS A 111 -7.92 -3.19 -18.82
N THR A 112 -8.81 -2.53 -18.10
CA THR A 112 -8.45 -1.50 -17.12
C THR A 112 -8.96 -1.93 -15.75
N ALA A 113 -8.06 -2.10 -14.78
CA ALA A 113 -8.45 -2.26 -13.38
C ALA A 113 -8.45 -0.90 -12.69
N VAL A 114 -9.56 -0.56 -12.03
CA VAL A 114 -9.69 0.64 -11.21
C VAL A 114 -9.88 0.22 -9.76
N ILE A 115 -9.01 0.74 -8.89
CA ILE A 115 -9.04 0.52 -7.45
C ILE A 115 -9.44 1.83 -6.79
N THR A 116 -10.59 1.82 -6.10
CA THR A 116 -11.08 2.96 -5.33
C THR A 116 -10.99 2.62 -3.86
N LEU A 117 -10.17 3.38 -3.13
CA LEU A 117 -10.08 3.30 -1.68
C LEU A 117 -10.82 4.50 -1.07
N THR A 118 -11.72 4.22 -0.14
CA THR A 118 -12.39 5.22 0.70
C THR A 118 -12.21 4.81 2.16
N PHE A 119 -11.97 5.78 3.05
CA PHE A 119 -11.90 5.55 4.49
C PHE A 119 -12.12 6.85 5.26
N THR A 120 -12.41 6.75 6.55
CA THR A 120 -12.54 7.88 7.46
C THR A 120 -11.27 8.06 8.28
N GLU A 121 -10.75 9.28 8.29
CA GLU A 121 -9.65 9.75 9.14
C GLU A 121 -10.21 10.79 10.12
N GLY A 122 -10.42 10.39 11.38
CA GLY A 122 -11.10 11.24 12.36
C GLY A 122 -12.53 11.55 11.89
N ASP A 123 -12.80 12.80 11.52
CA ASP A 123 -14.10 13.24 10.98
C ASP A 123 -14.10 13.45 9.45
N THR A 124 -12.99 13.14 8.77
CA THR A 124 -12.83 13.43 7.34
C THR A 124 -12.82 12.14 6.52
N VAL A 125 -13.69 12.07 5.52
CA VAL A 125 -13.66 10.99 4.52
C VAL A 125 -12.59 11.28 3.48
N GLN A 126 -11.69 10.32 3.30
CA GLN A 126 -10.64 10.33 2.29
C GLN A 126 -11.03 9.39 1.14
N ARG A 127 -10.66 9.76 -0.09
CA ARG A 127 -10.87 8.93 -1.27
C ARG A 127 -9.65 8.98 -2.19
N SER A 128 -9.17 7.80 -2.59
CA SER A 128 -8.09 7.62 -3.56
C SER A 128 -8.56 6.69 -4.68
N VAL A 129 -8.14 6.99 -5.92
CA VAL A 129 -8.50 6.20 -7.10
C VAL A 129 -7.25 5.97 -7.93
N TRP A 130 -6.98 4.70 -8.23
CA TRP A 130 -5.89 4.29 -9.10
C TRP A 130 -6.41 3.45 -10.24
N SER A 131 -5.79 3.58 -11.41
CA SER A 131 -6.22 2.91 -12.63
C SER A 131 -5.01 2.30 -13.32
N TYR A 132 -5.12 1.04 -13.71
CA TYR A 132 -4.02 0.27 -14.30
C TYR A 132 -4.47 -0.43 -15.57
N GLU A 133 -3.67 -0.29 -16.62
CA GLU A 133 -3.81 -1.08 -17.83
C GLU A 133 -3.31 -2.51 -17.60
N ILE A 134 -4.16 -3.48 -17.86
CA ILE A 134 -3.87 -4.91 -17.81
C ILE A 134 -3.68 -5.41 -19.24
N LYS A 135 -2.52 -6.02 -19.49
CA LYS A 135 -2.17 -6.63 -20.77
C LYS A 135 -2.19 -8.15 -20.66
N ASP A 136 -2.45 -8.82 -21.77
CA ASP A 136 -2.48 -10.28 -21.83
C ASP A 136 -1.16 -10.93 -21.44
N TYR A 137 -1.27 -12.12 -20.82
CA TYR A 137 -0.15 -12.96 -20.41
C TYR A 137 0.88 -12.24 -19.53
N ALA A 138 0.47 -11.17 -18.86
CA ALA A 138 1.32 -10.42 -17.96
C ALA A 138 1.14 -10.90 -16.52
N ASN A 139 2.23 -10.78 -15.75
CA ASN A 139 2.19 -10.74 -14.30
C ASN A 139 2.56 -9.32 -13.92
N LEU A 140 1.60 -8.57 -13.39
CA LEU A 140 1.75 -7.15 -13.12
C LEU A 140 1.64 -6.92 -11.62
N PHE A 141 2.38 -5.94 -11.13
CA PHE A 141 2.40 -5.56 -9.73
C PHE A 141 2.43 -4.04 -9.64
N TRP A 142 1.55 -3.51 -8.80
CA TRP A 142 1.45 -2.09 -8.51
C TRP A 142 1.44 -1.86 -7.00
N GLU A 143 2.03 -0.76 -6.59
CA GLU A 143 2.11 -0.32 -5.21
C GLU A 143 1.79 1.16 -5.19
N ASP A 144 0.66 1.48 -4.56
CA ASP A 144 0.15 2.83 -4.44
C ASP A 144 -0.14 3.13 -2.99
N GLN A 145 -0.19 4.41 -2.65
CA GLN A 145 -0.42 4.83 -1.27
C GLN A 145 -1.17 6.15 -1.20
N TYR A 146 -2.03 6.26 -0.20
CA TYR A 146 -2.43 7.53 0.36
C TYR A 146 -1.45 7.90 1.47
N LEU A 147 -0.92 9.13 1.47
CA LEU A 147 -0.07 9.64 2.55
C LEU A 147 -0.46 11.08 2.89
N LYS A 148 -0.73 11.31 4.17
CA LYS A 148 -0.94 12.63 4.74
C LYS A 148 -0.23 12.75 6.08
N TRP A 149 0.51 13.84 6.24
CA TRP A 149 1.12 14.23 7.51
C TRP A 149 0.11 15.00 8.35
N GLY A 150 0.06 14.69 9.65
CA GLY A 150 -0.75 15.42 10.64
C GLY A 150 -0.12 16.71 11.12
#